data_AF-A0A813E0X4-F1
#
_entry.id   AF-A0A813E0X4-F1
#
_cell.length_a   1.000
_cell.length_b   1.000
_cell.length_c   1.000
_cell.angle_alpha   90.00
_cell.angle_beta   90.00
_cell.angle_gamma   90.00
#
_symmetry.space_group_name_H-M   'P 1'
#
loop_
_entity.id
_entity.type
_entity.pdbx_description
1 polymer ?
#
loop_
_entity_poly.entity_id
_entity_poly.type
_entity_poly.pdbx_seq_one_letter_code
_entity_poly.pdbx_strand_id
1 'polypeptide(L)'
;VNTQNLKGQTSLHMSSEYDMYFISKRLFEAGADGEVVNADGFKAILGISGSKSGAEAWDMPLNMLKNSSSKEDLDVAFAALETCDPTSLDKATFAMTGMKKGKEIPAAWDKARFMAIMGKI
;
A
#
# COMPACT_ATOMS: atom_id res chain seq x y z
N VAL A 1 -7.97 19.09 1.62
CA VAL A 1 -7.76 17.92 0.73
C VAL A 1 -8.95 16.94 0.70
N ASN A 2 -10.08 17.23 1.36
CA ASN A 2 -11.22 16.30 1.50
C ASN A 2 -12.41 16.60 0.57
N THR A 3 -12.18 17.32 -0.53
CA THR A 3 -13.25 17.65 -1.49
C THR A 3 -13.80 16.37 -2.13
N GLN A 4 -15.12 16.29 -2.25
CA GLN A 4 -15.83 15.15 -2.85
C GLN A 4 -16.26 15.46 -4.29
N ASN A 5 -16.20 14.47 -5.17
CA ASN A 5 -16.81 14.53 -6.50
C ASN A 5 -18.35 14.31 -6.43
N LEU A 6 -19.02 14.23 -7.59
CA LEU A 6 -20.48 14.02 -7.67
C LEU A 6 -20.96 12.68 -7.06
N LYS A 7 -20.06 11.73 -6.79
CA LYS A 7 -20.35 10.46 -6.13
C LYS A 7 -19.95 10.45 -4.65
N GLY A 8 -19.57 11.59 -4.08
CA GLY A 8 -19.09 11.66 -2.70
C GLY A 8 -17.66 11.14 -2.52
N GLN A 9 -16.89 10.88 -3.59
CA GLN A 9 -15.55 10.31 -3.45
C GLN A 9 -14.52 11.43 -3.30
N THR A 10 -13.68 11.32 -2.28
CA THR A 10 -12.47 12.14 -2.11
C THR A 10 -11.30 11.57 -2.91
N SER A 11 -10.21 12.33 -3.02
CA SER A 11 -8.95 11.80 -3.58
C SER A 11 -8.45 10.58 -2.81
N LEU A 12 -8.72 10.49 -1.50
CA LEU A 12 -8.33 9.34 -0.68
C LEU A 12 -9.14 8.08 -0.98
N HIS A 13 -10.43 8.20 -1.34
CA HIS A 13 -11.18 7.04 -1.84
C HIS A 13 -10.50 6.44 -3.08
N MET A 14 -10.09 7.32 -4.00
CA MET A 14 -9.45 6.90 -5.25
C MET A 14 -8.09 6.28 -5.01
N SER A 15 -7.23 6.92 -4.21
CA SER A 15 -5.87 6.40 -3.97
C SER A 15 -5.87 5.11 -3.17
N SER A 16 -6.81 4.94 -2.23
CA SER A 16 -6.99 3.67 -1.51
C SER A 16 -7.47 2.55 -2.44
N GLU A 17 -8.48 2.79 -3.28
CA GLU A 17 -9.05 1.76 -4.19
C GLU A 17 -8.01 1.20 -5.16
N TYR A 18 -7.11 2.06 -5.65
CA TYR A 18 -6.10 1.68 -6.65
C TYR A 18 -4.73 1.41 -6.04
N ASP A 19 -4.66 1.17 -4.72
CA ASP A 19 -3.44 0.83 -3.98
C ASP A 19 -2.31 1.85 -4.19
N MET A 20 -2.62 3.14 -4.38
CA MET A 20 -1.64 4.19 -4.65
C MET A 20 -0.97 4.66 -3.35
N TYR A 21 -0.19 3.79 -2.70
CA TYR A 21 0.38 3.99 -1.37
C TYR A 21 1.00 5.39 -1.17
N PHE A 22 1.89 5.81 -2.05
CA PHE A 22 2.57 7.11 -1.91
C PHE A 22 1.64 8.32 -2.05
N ILE A 23 0.58 8.18 -2.86
CA ILE A 23 -0.46 9.21 -2.98
C ILE A 23 -1.31 9.24 -1.72
N SER A 24 -1.77 8.08 -1.22
CA SER A 24 -2.51 7.98 0.04
C SER A 24 -1.71 8.55 1.21
N LYS A 25 -0.43 8.19 1.33
CA LYS A 25 0.50 8.76 2.33
C LYS A 25 0.58 10.27 2.23
N ARG A 26 0.80 10.81 1.02
CA ARG A 26 0.88 12.27 0.79
C ARG A 26 -0.43 12.99 1.13
N LEU A 27 -1.57 12.35 0.87
CA LEU A 27 -2.89 12.87 1.23
C LEU A 27 -3.06 12.92 2.75
N PHE A 28 -2.69 11.87 3.48
CA PHE A 28 -2.72 11.87 4.94
C PHE A 28 -1.80 12.94 5.55
N GLU A 29 -0.57 13.08 5.03
CA GLU A 29 0.34 14.17 5.43
C GLU A 29 -0.24 15.57 5.17
N ALA A 30 -1.14 15.70 4.20
CA ALA A 30 -1.84 16.93 3.88
C ALA A 30 -3.18 17.10 4.65
N GLY A 31 -3.47 16.23 5.61
CA GLY A 31 -4.68 16.28 6.44
C GLY A 31 -5.91 15.64 5.80
N ALA A 32 -5.72 14.62 4.96
CA ALA A 32 -6.84 13.85 4.45
C ALA A 32 -7.57 13.11 5.58
N ASP A 33 -8.89 13.19 5.55
CA ASP A 33 -9.76 12.53 6.52
C ASP A 33 -10.22 11.18 5.95
N GLY A 34 -9.72 10.11 6.58
CA GLY A 34 -10.04 8.72 6.23
C GLY A 34 -11.50 8.34 6.48
N GLU A 35 -12.22 9.13 7.28
CA GLU A 35 -13.58 8.84 7.72
C GLU A 35 -14.67 9.45 6.82
N VAL A 36 -14.30 10.29 5.84
CA VAL A 36 -15.26 10.87 4.88
C VAL A 36 -15.95 9.75 4.11
N VAL A 37 -17.28 9.80 4.06
CA VAL A 37 -18.12 8.76 3.46
C VAL A 37 -18.60 9.18 2.07
N ASN A 38 -18.49 8.28 1.08
CA ASN A 38 -19.04 8.50 -0.26
C ASN A 38 -20.56 8.27 -0.34
N ALA A 39 -21.16 8.48 -1.51
CA ALA A 39 -22.59 8.30 -1.71
C ALA A 39 -23.07 6.85 -1.49
N ASP A 40 -22.17 5.88 -1.58
CA ASP A 40 -22.43 4.45 -1.38
C ASP A 40 -22.25 4.02 0.09
N GLY A 41 -21.87 4.93 0.99
CA GLY A 41 -21.73 4.65 2.42
C GLY A 41 -20.35 4.15 2.86
N PHE A 42 -19.34 4.21 1.99
CA PHE A 42 -17.99 3.74 2.31
C PHE A 42 -17.05 4.89 2.71
N LYS A 43 -16.22 4.63 3.72
CA LYS A 43 -15.19 5.56 4.20
C LYS A 43 -14.02 5.64 3.22
N ALA A 44 -13.40 6.81 3.11
CA ALA A 44 -12.28 7.06 2.22
C ALA A 44 -11.08 6.11 2.41
N ILE A 45 -10.80 5.73 3.65
CA ILE A 45 -9.71 4.79 3.97
C ILE A 45 -9.97 3.36 3.47
N LEU A 46 -11.24 3.01 3.21
CA LEU A 46 -11.67 1.70 2.74
C LEU A 46 -11.83 1.62 1.21
N GLY A 47 -11.42 2.67 0.49
CA GLY A 47 -11.56 2.76 -0.96
C GLY A 47 -12.96 3.18 -1.40
N ILE A 48 -13.21 3.06 -2.70
CA ILE A 48 -14.49 3.39 -3.32
C ILE A 48 -15.55 2.35 -2.93
N SER A 49 -15.16 1.08 -2.90
CA SER A 49 -16.06 -0.07 -2.72
C SER A 49 -16.13 -0.59 -1.28
N GLY A 50 -15.39 0.02 -0.35
CA GLY A 50 -15.29 -0.44 1.04
C GLY A 50 -14.45 -1.71 1.23
N SER A 51 -13.76 -2.18 0.19
CA SER A 51 -13.00 -3.44 0.20
C SER A 51 -11.57 -3.31 0.73
N LYS A 52 -11.01 -2.09 0.81
CA LYS A 52 -9.60 -1.85 1.17
C LYS A 52 -9.38 -1.84 2.68
N SER A 53 -9.47 -3.03 3.27
CA SER A 53 -9.31 -3.25 4.71
C SER A 53 -8.44 -4.47 5.01
N GLY A 54 -7.97 -4.59 6.25
CA GLY A 54 -7.12 -5.72 6.67
C GLY A 54 -5.89 -5.84 5.77
N ALA A 55 -5.70 -7.00 5.14
CA ALA A 55 -4.57 -7.26 4.24
C ALA A 55 -4.56 -6.41 2.95
N GLU A 56 -5.69 -5.76 2.63
CA GLU A 56 -5.83 -4.85 1.48
C GLU A 56 -5.86 -3.38 1.91
N ALA A 57 -5.59 -3.06 3.18
CA ALA A 57 -5.53 -1.68 3.64
C ALA A 57 -4.40 -0.91 2.94
N TRP A 58 -4.61 0.40 2.76
CA TRP A 58 -3.69 1.25 1.99
C TRP A 58 -2.27 1.27 2.56
N ASP A 59 -2.13 1.15 3.88
CA ASP A 59 -0.89 1.18 4.65
C ASP A 59 -0.28 -0.22 4.88
N MET A 60 -0.84 -1.26 4.25
CA MET A 60 -0.24 -2.58 4.32
C MET A 60 1.17 -2.58 3.73
N PRO A 61 2.18 -3.16 4.42
CA PRO A 61 3.57 -3.18 3.94
C PRO A 61 3.74 -3.75 2.52
N LEU A 62 2.90 -4.72 2.14
CA LEU A 62 2.90 -5.27 0.80
C LEU A 62 2.49 -4.24 -0.27
N ASN A 63 1.56 -3.33 0.05
CA ASN A 63 1.17 -2.24 -0.85
C ASN A 63 2.28 -1.20 -0.97
N MET A 64 3.08 -0.98 0.08
CA MET A 64 4.30 -0.17 -0.02
C MET A 64 5.26 -0.78 -1.05
N LEU A 65 5.56 -2.09 -0.91
CA LEU A 65 6.48 -2.79 -1.81
C LEU A 65 5.97 -2.81 -3.26
N LYS A 66 4.68 -3.07 -3.49
CA LYS A 66 4.05 -3.07 -4.83
C LYS A 66 4.26 -1.73 -5.55
N ASN A 67 4.27 -0.62 -4.81
CA ASN A 67 4.34 0.72 -5.38
C ASN A 67 5.75 1.32 -5.39
N SER A 68 6.74 0.67 -4.78
CA SER A 68 8.11 1.19 -4.76
C SER A 68 8.66 1.40 -6.17
N SER A 69 9.26 2.57 -6.40
CA SER A 69 9.83 3.00 -7.68
C SER A 69 11.29 3.45 -7.59
N SER A 70 11.80 3.62 -6.36
CA SER A 70 13.15 4.06 -6.05
C SER A 70 13.80 3.17 -4.99
N LYS A 71 15.10 3.38 -4.72
CA LYS A 71 15.80 2.68 -3.64
C LYS A 71 15.22 3.07 -2.27
N GLU A 72 14.93 4.35 -2.11
CA GLU A 72 14.36 4.92 -0.89
C GLU A 72 12.99 4.30 -0.60
N ASP A 73 12.15 4.14 -1.62
CA ASP A 73 10.85 3.49 -1.50
C ASP A 73 10.99 2.00 -1.10
N LEU A 74 11.95 1.30 -1.67
CA LEU A 74 12.22 -0.11 -1.35
C LEU A 74 12.71 -0.25 0.09
N ASP A 75 13.60 0.63 0.54
CA ASP A 75 14.14 0.61 1.89
C ASP A 75 13.05 0.86 2.94
N VAL A 76 12.10 1.77 2.66
CA VAL A 76 10.90 2.01 3.48
C VAL A 76 10.00 0.77 3.49
N ALA A 77 9.70 0.20 2.32
CA ALA A 77 8.84 -0.97 2.22
C ALA A 77 9.42 -2.18 2.98
N PHE A 78 10.72 -2.46 2.82
CA PHE A 78 11.37 -3.55 3.53
C PHE A 78 11.40 -3.31 5.05
N ALA A 79 11.62 -2.09 5.52
CA ALA A 79 11.59 -1.79 6.95
C ALA A 79 10.20 -2.09 7.54
N ALA A 80 9.13 -1.69 6.84
CA ALA A 80 7.76 -2.02 7.25
C ALA A 80 7.52 -3.53 7.27
N LEU A 81 7.94 -4.25 6.22
CA LEU A 81 7.80 -5.70 6.09
C LEU A 81 8.56 -6.48 7.18
N GLU A 82 9.71 -6.00 7.63
CA GLU A 82 10.50 -6.64 8.69
C GLU A 82 9.82 -6.60 10.06
N THR A 83 8.98 -5.60 10.28
CA THR A 83 8.27 -5.37 11.55
C THR A 83 6.83 -5.88 11.54
N CYS A 84 6.28 -6.21 10.37
CA CYS A 84 4.90 -6.64 10.25
C CYS A 84 4.71 -8.08 10.74
N ASP A 85 3.49 -8.42 11.13
CA ASP A 85 3.11 -9.79 11.45
C ASP A 85 3.24 -10.66 10.19
N PRO A 86 4.14 -11.67 10.16
CA PRO A 86 4.34 -12.50 8.99
C PRO A 86 3.07 -13.23 8.53
N THR A 87 2.15 -13.52 9.45
CA THR A 87 0.88 -14.21 9.13
C THR A 87 -0.11 -13.32 8.40
N SER A 88 0.11 -12.00 8.39
CA SER A 88 -0.71 -11.04 7.64
C SER A 88 -0.39 -10.99 6.15
N LEU A 89 0.71 -11.63 5.72
CA LEU A 89 1.18 -11.60 4.34
C LEU A 89 0.83 -12.89 3.60
N ASP A 90 0.20 -12.75 2.43
CA ASP A 90 0.09 -13.86 1.50
C ASP A 90 1.45 -14.16 0.85
N LYS A 91 1.99 -15.34 1.15
CA LYS A 91 3.33 -15.76 0.70
C LYS A 91 3.48 -15.77 -0.82
N ALA A 92 2.44 -16.20 -1.54
CA ALA A 92 2.49 -16.28 -3.00
C ALA A 92 2.54 -14.86 -3.62
N THR A 93 1.67 -13.96 -3.14
CA THR A 93 1.61 -12.57 -3.60
C THR A 93 2.88 -11.81 -3.23
N PHE A 94 3.41 -12.02 -2.03
CA PHE A 94 4.69 -11.43 -1.62
C PHE A 94 5.85 -11.91 -2.51
N ALA A 95 5.93 -13.22 -2.78
CA ALA A 95 6.93 -13.79 -3.67
C ALA A 95 6.86 -13.20 -5.08
N MET A 96 5.66 -13.17 -5.69
CA MET A 96 5.47 -12.60 -7.02
C MET A 96 5.80 -11.10 -7.08
N THR A 97 5.42 -10.35 -6.04
CA THR A 97 5.70 -8.91 -5.93
C THR A 97 7.20 -8.65 -5.87
N GLY A 98 7.94 -9.38 -5.02
CA GLY A 98 9.39 -9.23 -4.93
C GLY A 98 10.11 -9.61 -6.22
N MET A 99 9.69 -10.70 -6.88
CA MET A 99 10.27 -11.08 -8.18
C MET A 99 10.01 -10.05 -9.28
N LYS A 100 8.84 -9.39 -9.26
CA LYS A 100 8.54 -8.27 -10.16
C LYS A 100 9.44 -7.06 -9.85
N LYS A 101 9.57 -6.67 -8.58
CA LYS A 101 10.41 -5.52 -8.18
C LYS A 101 11.89 -5.73 -8.46
N GLY A 102 12.40 -6.94 -8.26
CA GLY A 102 13.77 -7.28 -8.64
C GLY A 102 14.06 -7.18 -10.14
N LYS A 103 13.03 -7.24 -11.00
CA LYS A 103 13.15 -6.99 -12.44
C LYS A 103 12.97 -5.53 -12.81
N GLU A 104 12.08 -4.81 -12.12
CA GLU A 104 11.79 -3.40 -12.39
C GLU A 104 12.95 -2.48 -11.95
N ILE A 105 13.58 -2.76 -10.80
CA ILE A 105 14.60 -1.91 -10.19
C ILE A 105 15.82 -2.74 -9.74
N PRO A 106 16.48 -3.46 -10.66
CA PRO A 106 17.49 -4.46 -10.32
C PRO A 106 18.71 -3.88 -9.57
N ALA A 107 19.09 -2.63 -9.87
CA ALA A 107 20.25 -1.98 -9.26
C ALA A 107 20.04 -1.65 -7.76
N ALA A 108 18.79 -1.43 -7.34
CA ALA A 108 18.44 -1.11 -5.96
C ALA A 108 17.91 -2.33 -5.18
N TRP A 109 17.70 -3.46 -5.85
CA TRP A 109 17.03 -4.62 -5.28
C TRP A 109 17.93 -5.40 -4.31
N ASP A 110 17.55 -5.40 -3.03
CA ASP A 110 18.21 -6.22 -2.01
C ASP A 110 17.58 -7.62 -1.95
N LYS A 111 18.15 -8.52 -2.76
CA LYS A 111 17.73 -9.93 -2.78
C LYS A 111 17.93 -10.62 -1.42
N ALA A 112 18.98 -10.29 -0.67
CA ALA A 112 19.27 -10.96 0.60
C ALA A 112 18.21 -10.60 1.65
N ARG A 113 17.87 -9.31 1.77
CA ARG A 113 16.83 -8.80 2.66
C ARG A 113 15.45 -9.37 2.31
N PHE A 114 15.11 -9.40 1.02
CA PHE A 114 13.89 -10.04 0.54
C PHE A 114 13.79 -11.51 0.94
N MET A 115 14.87 -12.30 0.74
CA MET A 115 14.88 -13.72 1.09
C MET A 115 14.81 -13.94 2.61
N ALA A 116 15.39 -13.05 3.42
CA ALA A 116 15.29 -13.13 4.88
C ALA A 116 13.84 -12.91 5.36
N ILE A 117 13.10 -12.00 4.73
CA ILE A 117 11.66 -11.80 5.01
C ILE A 117 10.85 -13.00 4.52
N MET A 118 11.12 -13.51 3.31
CA MET A 118 10.47 -14.72 2.78
C MET A 118 10.63 -15.95 3.69
N GLY A 119 11.72 -16.04 4.46
CA GLY A 119 11.95 -17.13 5.40
C GLY A 119 11.11 -17.06 6.67
N LYS A 120 10.51 -15.90 6.95
CA LYS A 120 9.67 -15.66 8.14
C LYS A 120 8.17 -15.78 7.84
N ILE A 121 7.77 -15.65 6.57
CA ILE A 121 6.40 -15.80 6.05
C ILE A 121 6.18 -17.25 5.63
#